data_AF-A0A3C0U7L7-F1
#
_entry.id   AF-A0A3C0U7L7-F1
#
_cell.length_a   1.000
_cell.length_b   1.000
_cell.length_c   1.000
_cell.angle_alpha   90.00
_cell.angle_beta   90.00
_cell.angle_gamma   90.00
#
_symmetry.space_group_name_H-M   'P 1'
#
loop_
_entity.id
_entity.type
_entity.pdbx_description
1 polymer ?
#
loop_
_entity_poly.entity_id
_entity_poly.type
_entity_poly.pdbx_seq_one_letter_code
_entity_poly.pdbx_strand_id
1 'polypeptide(L)'
;MCYWCIWVDNVSRETMMKEKVTSCPVCGCDQVNKVITTVDYSTTKESFDITKCLVCTHLFTNPRIKEDEIAPYYDNPNYISHTDDQATLFSKVYQRLRRINLSRKTSYVSSVTPGHGRVLDYGCGTGQFLEVLGINNFKSEGVEINPGAREKA
;
A
#
# COMPACT_ATOMS: atom_id res chain seq x y z
N MET A 1 17.88 -42.61 25.82
CA MET A 1 17.47 -42.71 24.41
C MET A 1 16.27 -41.81 24.22
N CYS A 2 16.51 -40.52 23.97
CA CYS A 2 15.52 -39.55 23.51
C CYS A 2 16.21 -38.77 22.39
N TYR A 3 16.04 -39.25 21.17
CA TYR A 3 16.19 -38.43 19.98
C TYR A 3 14.86 -37.72 19.82
N TRP A 4 14.85 -36.39 19.82
CA TRP A 4 13.93 -35.49 19.11
C TRP A 4 14.26 -34.05 19.56
N CYS A 5 14.28 -33.11 18.62
CA CYS A 5 14.61 -31.69 18.77
C CYS A 5 16.11 -31.32 18.69
N ILE A 6 16.78 -31.76 17.62
CA ILE A 6 17.88 -31.03 17.00
C ILE A 6 17.35 -30.69 15.60
N TRP A 7 17.49 -29.44 15.13
CA TRP A 7 17.15 -28.89 13.78
C TRP A 7 16.08 -27.79 13.66
N VAL A 8 15.92 -26.88 14.64
CA VAL A 8 15.21 -25.60 14.37
C VAL A 8 15.94 -24.39 14.97
N ASP A 9 17.27 -24.29 14.83
CA ASP A 9 18.04 -23.19 15.43
C ASP A 9 18.77 -22.29 14.42
N ASN A 10 18.34 -22.22 13.15
CA ASN A 10 19.00 -21.26 12.23
C ASN A 10 18.21 -20.80 10.99
N VAL A 11 16.89 -20.61 11.12
CA VAL A 11 16.16 -19.80 10.13
C VAL A 11 16.24 -18.35 10.60
N SER A 12 17.01 -17.51 9.91
CA SER A 12 17.09 -16.07 10.23
C SER A 12 15.70 -15.45 10.22
N ARG A 13 15.40 -14.51 11.13
CA ARG A 13 14.08 -13.82 11.20
C ARG A 13 13.62 -13.28 9.85
N GLU A 14 14.54 -12.80 9.00
CA GLU A 14 14.25 -12.35 7.64
C GLU A 14 13.61 -13.43 6.75
N THR A 15 14.01 -14.69 6.92
CA THR A 15 13.49 -15.82 6.13
C THR A 15 12.07 -16.20 6.56
N MET A 16 11.64 -15.81 7.77
CA MET A 16 10.28 -16.09 8.26
C MET A 16 9.25 -15.05 7.80
N MET A 17 9.66 -13.80 7.54
CA MET A 17 8.76 -12.69 7.16
C MET A 17 8.61 -12.48 5.66
N LYS A 18 9.57 -12.95 4.86
CA LYS A 18 9.61 -12.72 3.41
C LYS A 18 9.39 -14.03 2.66
N GLU A 19 8.71 -13.97 1.53
CA GLU A 19 8.50 -15.09 0.63
C GLU A 19 9.10 -14.81 -0.75
N LYS A 20 9.71 -15.83 -1.35
CA LYS A 20 10.29 -15.74 -2.68
C LYS A 20 9.21 -15.96 -3.73
N VAL A 21 9.09 -15.02 -4.65
CA VAL A 21 8.20 -15.09 -5.80
C VAL A 21 8.96 -15.71 -6.97
N THR A 22 8.50 -16.87 -7.46
CA THR A 22 9.15 -17.61 -8.57
C THR A 22 8.60 -17.24 -9.94
N SER A 23 7.41 -16.64 -9.99
CA SER A 23 6.72 -16.29 -11.23
C SER A 23 6.13 -14.88 -11.14
N CYS A 24 6.09 -14.17 -12.26
CA CYS A 24 5.59 -12.81 -12.31
C CYS A 24 4.12 -12.75 -11.87
N PRO A 25 3.76 -11.88 -10.92
CA PRO A 25 2.38 -11.77 -10.43
C PRO A 25 1.39 -11.20 -11.45
N VAL A 26 1.89 -10.63 -12.56
CA VAL A 26 1.05 -10.01 -13.60
C VAL A 26 0.79 -10.95 -14.78
N CYS A 27 1.82 -11.67 -15.26
CA CYS A 27 1.68 -12.52 -16.45
C CYS A 27 2.04 -14.00 -16.25
N GLY A 28 2.48 -14.40 -15.05
CA GLY A 28 2.84 -15.79 -14.74
C GLY A 28 4.19 -16.26 -15.29
N CYS A 29 4.94 -15.42 -16.02
CA CYS A 29 6.29 -15.74 -16.53
C CYS A 29 7.24 -16.14 -15.39
N ASP A 30 8.09 -17.15 -15.57
CA ASP A 30 9.19 -17.46 -14.63
C ASP A 30 10.52 -16.77 -15.01
N GLN A 31 10.54 -16.12 -16.17
CA GLN A 31 11.68 -15.34 -16.66
C GLN A 31 11.78 -14.02 -15.91
N VAL A 32 12.38 -14.07 -14.72
CA VAL A 32 12.52 -12.92 -13.82
C VAL A 32 13.98 -12.73 -13.39
N ASN A 33 14.42 -11.47 -13.27
CA ASN A 33 15.78 -11.16 -12.84
C ASN A 33 15.82 -10.01 -11.84
N LYS A 34 16.66 -10.12 -10.80
CA LYS A 34 16.96 -9.00 -9.91
C LYS A 34 17.64 -7.88 -10.72
N VAL A 35 17.22 -6.64 -10.51
CA VAL A 35 17.74 -5.45 -11.20
C VAL A 35 18.38 -4.42 -10.28
N ILE A 36 17.84 -4.21 -9.08
CA ILE A 36 18.38 -3.24 -8.12
C ILE A 36 18.01 -3.64 -6.69
N THR A 37 18.78 -3.16 -5.71
CA THR A 37 18.40 -3.14 -4.30
C THR A 37 18.15 -1.69 -3.89
N THR A 38 17.00 -1.41 -3.28
CA THR A 38 16.60 -0.07 -2.81
C THR A 38 16.25 -0.10 -1.33
N VAL A 39 16.15 1.07 -0.69
CA VAL A 39 15.83 1.20 0.74
C VAL A 39 14.45 1.84 0.90
N ASP A 40 13.64 1.33 1.82
CA ASP A 40 12.41 1.99 2.23
C ASP A 40 12.71 3.21 3.11
N TYR A 41 12.75 4.40 2.52
CA TYR A 41 12.95 5.63 3.28
C TYR A 41 11.68 6.13 3.98
N SER A 42 10.53 5.50 3.80
CA SER A 42 9.27 5.97 4.36
C SER A 42 9.02 5.43 5.76
N THR A 43 9.17 4.12 5.98
CA THR A 43 8.69 3.47 7.21
C THR A 43 9.81 2.69 7.91
N THR A 44 10.29 1.58 7.34
CA THR A 44 11.14 0.63 8.07
C THR A 44 12.65 0.82 7.90
N LYS A 45 13.08 1.57 6.87
CA LYS A 45 14.51 1.69 6.49
C LYS A 45 15.16 0.38 6.05
N GLU A 46 14.37 -0.66 5.81
CA GLU A 46 14.86 -1.94 5.28
C GLU A 46 15.25 -1.85 3.80
N SER A 47 16.12 -2.78 3.38
CA SER A 47 16.47 -2.96 1.98
C SER A 47 15.54 -3.97 1.29
N PHE A 48 15.21 -3.66 0.04
CA PHE A 48 14.35 -4.46 -0.83
C PHE A 48 15.01 -4.68 -2.18
N ASP A 49 15.03 -5.93 -2.59
CA ASP A 49 15.42 -6.32 -3.93
C ASP A 49 14.26 -6.14 -4.90
N ILE A 50 14.52 -5.47 -6.01
CA ILE A 50 13.57 -5.28 -7.10
C ILE A 50 13.92 -6.27 -8.21
N THR A 51 12.92 -7.03 -8.63
CA THR A 51 12.98 -8.01 -9.72
C THR A 51 12.12 -7.54 -10.88
N LYS A 52 12.57 -7.79 -12.10
CA LYS A 52 11.87 -7.49 -13.35
C LYS A 52 11.44 -8.78 -14.04
N CYS A 53 10.18 -8.88 -14.50
CA CYS A 53 9.81 -9.91 -15.48
C CYS A 53 10.34 -9.51 -16.86
N LEU A 54 11.08 -10.41 -17.50
CA LEU A 54 11.66 -10.20 -18.82
C LEU A 54 10.62 -10.26 -19.95
N VAL A 55 9.40 -10.73 -19.67
CA VAL A 55 8.29 -10.82 -20.63
C VAL A 55 7.42 -9.56 -20.60
N CYS A 56 6.78 -9.24 -19.46
CA CYS A 56 5.84 -8.11 -19.37
C CYS A 56 6.48 -6.83 -18.80
N THR A 57 7.76 -6.86 -18.43
CA THR A 57 8.52 -5.73 -17.85
C THR A 57 8.08 -5.24 -16.47
N HIS A 58 7.10 -5.90 -15.83
CA HIS A 58 6.65 -5.57 -14.48
C HIS A 58 7.80 -5.68 -13.45
N LEU A 59 7.89 -4.68 -12.58
CA LEU A 59 8.84 -4.61 -11.48
C LEU A 59 8.14 -4.92 -10.16
N PHE A 60 8.72 -5.77 -9.33
CA PHE A 60 8.16 -6.18 -8.04
C PHE A 60 9.25 -6.50 -7.03
N THR A 61 8.93 -6.40 -5.74
CA THR A 61 9.85 -6.78 -4.65
C THR A 61 9.99 -8.30 -4.61
N ASN A 62 11.22 -8.81 -4.49
CA ASN A 62 11.47 -10.24 -4.37
C ASN A 62 12.77 -10.51 -3.59
N PRO A 63 12.71 -11.14 -2.41
CA PRO A 63 11.52 -11.68 -1.76
C PRO A 63 10.58 -10.57 -1.23
N ARG A 64 9.26 -10.80 -1.29
CA ARG A 64 8.24 -9.86 -0.82
C ARG A 64 7.86 -10.15 0.63
N ILE A 65 7.34 -9.16 1.35
CA ILE A 65 6.77 -9.38 2.69
C ILE A 65 5.54 -10.27 2.55
N LYS A 66 5.38 -11.24 3.45
CA LYS A 66 4.17 -12.05 3.53
C LYS A 66 2.97 -11.18 3.94
N GLU A 67 1.78 -11.57 3.51
CA GLU A 67 0.57 -10.78 3.74
C GLU A 67 0.24 -10.62 5.23
N ASP A 68 0.48 -11.65 6.04
CA ASP A 68 0.29 -11.63 7.50
C ASP A 68 1.32 -10.74 8.24
N GLU A 69 2.44 -10.42 7.61
CA GLU A 69 3.53 -9.62 8.17
C GLU A 69 3.60 -8.19 7.57
N ILE A 70 2.68 -7.83 6.67
CA ILE A 70 2.76 -6.56 5.92
C ILE A 70 2.31 -5.33 6.72
N ALA A 71 1.54 -5.54 7.79
CA ALA A 71 0.91 -4.46 8.55
C ALA A 71 1.87 -3.36 9.04
N PRO A 72 3.08 -3.66 9.58
CA PRO A 72 4.02 -2.63 10.01
C PRO A 72 4.50 -1.70 8.88
N TYR A 73 4.47 -2.16 7.63
CA TYR A 73 4.86 -1.34 6.47
C TYR A 73 3.78 -0.30 6.10
N TYR A 74 2.57 -0.43 6.66
CA TYR A 74 1.47 0.54 6.58
C TYR A 74 1.34 1.39 7.85
N ASP A 75 2.18 1.19 8.85
CA ASP A 75 2.17 1.95 10.11
C ASP A 75 3.19 3.08 10.06
N ASN A 76 2.82 4.19 9.41
CA ASN A 76 3.68 5.36 9.30
C ASN A 76 3.01 6.60 9.91
N PRO A 77 3.39 7.00 11.14
CA PRO A 77 2.81 8.18 11.80
C PRO A 77 3.18 9.50 11.10
N ASN A 78 4.24 9.51 10.28
CA ASN A 78 4.69 10.68 9.52
C ASN A 78 4.17 10.67 8.07
N TYR A 79 3.27 9.75 7.71
CA TYR A 79 2.63 9.78 6.41
C TYR A 79 1.75 11.03 6.33
N ILE A 80 2.19 12.02 5.55
CA ILE A 80 1.61 13.38 5.49
C ILE A 80 0.11 13.37 5.12
N SER A 81 -0.43 12.27 4.57
CA SER A 81 -1.86 12.15 4.31
C SER A 81 -2.71 11.98 5.59
N HIS A 82 -2.09 11.62 6.72
CA HIS A 82 -2.71 11.38 8.04
C HIS A 82 -2.46 12.49 9.06
N THR A 83 -1.62 13.49 8.75
CA THR A 83 -1.30 14.60 9.64
C THR A 83 -2.17 15.82 9.31
N ASP A 84 -3.19 16.07 10.14
CA ASP A 84 -3.94 17.33 10.12
C ASP A 84 -3.33 18.41 11.04
N ASP A 85 -2.16 18.14 11.65
CA ASP A 85 -1.54 19.03 12.64
C ASP A 85 -0.24 19.68 12.17
N GLN A 86 -0.13 20.97 12.52
CA GLN A 86 0.98 21.94 12.41
C GLN A 86 0.88 22.99 11.27
N ALA A 87 0.62 24.22 11.71
CA ALA A 87 0.35 25.44 10.94
C ALA A 87 1.59 25.99 10.20
N THR A 88 1.96 25.37 9.08
CA THR A 88 2.99 25.89 8.16
C THR A 88 2.40 26.24 6.79
N LEU A 89 3.09 27.07 6.02
CA LEU A 89 2.70 27.40 4.64
C LEU A 89 2.57 26.12 3.77
N PHE A 90 3.42 25.12 4.05
CA PHE A 90 3.42 23.83 3.37
C PHE A 90 2.15 23.02 3.62
N SER A 91 1.62 22.95 4.85
CA SER A 91 0.38 22.21 5.12
C SER A 91 -0.81 22.84 4.39
N LYS A 92 -0.89 24.17 4.33
CA LYS A 92 -1.94 24.86 3.55
C LYS A 92 -1.85 24.56 2.05
N VAL A 93 -0.65 24.55 1.47
CA VAL A 93 -0.45 24.19 0.07
C VAL A 93 -0.84 22.73 -0.17
N TYR A 94 -0.40 21.83 0.71
CA TYR A 94 -0.74 20.40 0.63
C TYR A 94 -2.26 20.18 0.69
N GLN A 95 -2.95 20.77 1.67
CA GLN A 95 -4.41 20.66 1.79
C GLN A 95 -5.13 21.22 0.55
N ARG A 96 -4.61 22.30 -0.06
CA ARG A 96 -5.16 22.81 -1.33
C ARG A 96 -4.96 21.82 -2.48
N LEU A 97 -3.76 21.28 -2.64
CA LEU A 97 -3.47 20.27 -3.67
C LEU A 97 -4.32 19.01 -3.46
N ARG A 98 -4.53 18.61 -2.21
CA ARG A 98 -5.41 17.49 -1.84
C ARG A 98 -6.85 17.73 -2.28
N ARG A 99 -7.42 18.91 -1.98
CA ARG A 99 -8.76 19.28 -2.46
C ARG A 99 -8.87 19.24 -3.99
N ILE A 100 -7.85 19.73 -4.70
CA ILE A 100 -7.79 19.67 -6.16
C ILE A 100 -7.77 18.21 -6.63
N ASN A 101 -6.98 17.34 -6.00
CA ASN A 101 -6.91 15.92 -6.32
C ASN A 101 -8.26 15.21 -6.09
N LEU A 102 -8.89 15.43 -4.93
CA LEU A 102 -10.19 14.84 -4.61
C LEU A 102 -11.28 15.29 -5.57
N SER A 103 -11.31 16.58 -5.94
CA SER A 103 -12.24 17.10 -6.94
C SER A 103 -12.03 16.45 -8.31
N ARG A 104 -10.77 16.32 -8.76
CA ARG A 104 -10.44 15.63 -10.03
C ARG A 104 -10.86 14.17 -10.02
N LYS A 105 -10.60 13.43 -8.93
CA LYS A 105 -11.04 12.05 -8.76
C LYS A 105 -12.56 11.93 -8.83
N THR A 106 -13.26 12.83 -8.15
CA THR A 106 -14.74 12.86 -8.16
C THR A 106 -15.28 13.12 -9.56
N SER A 107 -14.73 14.09 -10.30
CA SER A 107 -15.14 14.35 -11.69
C SER A 107 -14.92 13.14 -12.60
N TYR A 108 -13.81 12.42 -12.41
CA TYR A 108 -13.54 11.19 -13.16
C TYR A 108 -14.54 10.08 -12.83
N VAL A 109 -14.81 9.84 -11.54
CA VAL A 109 -15.81 8.86 -11.11
C VAL A 109 -17.20 9.22 -11.68
N SER A 110 -17.59 10.49 -11.64
CA SER A 110 -18.84 10.97 -12.24
C SER A 110 -18.91 10.73 -13.75
N SER A 111 -17.80 10.84 -14.48
CA SER A 111 -17.81 10.64 -15.93
C SER A 111 -17.95 9.18 -16.34
N VAL A 112 -17.50 8.24 -15.49
CA VAL A 112 -17.59 6.80 -15.76
C VAL A 112 -18.75 6.11 -15.03
N THR A 113 -19.39 6.81 -14.07
CA THR A 113 -20.50 6.30 -13.27
C THR A 113 -21.69 7.27 -13.30
N PRO A 114 -22.40 7.40 -14.45
CA PRO A 114 -23.55 8.30 -14.56
C PRO A 114 -24.65 7.94 -13.58
N GLY A 115 -25.25 8.94 -12.92
CA GLY A 115 -26.36 8.74 -11.99
C GLY A 115 -25.98 8.38 -10.56
N HIS A 116 -24.73 8.67 -10.13
CA HIS A 116 -24.27 8.50 -8.74
C HIS A 116 -24.33 7.05 -8.24
N GLY A 117 -23.65 6.15 -8.97
CA GLY A 117 -23.59 4.72 -8.66
C GLY A 117 -22.81 4.38 -7.39
N ARG A 118 -22.45 3.09 -7.26
CA ARG A 118 -21.69 2.57 -6.12
C ARG A 118 -20.19 2.62 -6.39
N VAL A 119 -19.42 3.11 -5.43
CA VAL A 119 -17.96 3.25 -5.52
C VAL A 119 -17.30 2.47 -4.38
N LEU A 120 -16.26 1.69 -4.70
CA LEU A 120 -15.40 1.04 -3.71
C LEU A 120 -14.02 1.70 -3.75
N ASP A 121 -13.58 2.26 -2.64
CA ASP A 121 -12.24 2.82 -2.48
C ASP A 121 -11.32 1.83 -1.74
N TYR A 122 -10.45 1.14 -2.48
CA TYR A 122 -9.51 0.17 -1.92
C TYR A 122 -8.20 0.87 -1.52
N GLY A 123 -7.84 0.80 -0.25
CA GLY A 123 -6.79 1.63 0.35
C GLY A 123 -7.30 3.05 0.62
N CYS A 124 -8.49 3.19 1.21
CA CYS A 124 -9.15 4.48 1.40
C CYS A 124 -8.48 5.39 2.44
N GLY A 125 -7.49 4.90 3.19
CA GLY A 125 -6.84 5.65 4.25
C GLY A 125 -7.87 6.16 5.27
N THR A 126 -7.81 7.46 5.59
CA THR A 126 -8.72 8.13 6.54
C THR A 126 -10.02 8.62 5.89
N GLY A 127 -10.54 7.92 4.89
CA GLY A 127 -11.90 8.12 4.37
C GLY A 127 -12.18 9.42 3.59
N GLN A 128 -11.23 10.34 3.44
CA GLN A 128 -11.54 11.66 2.85
C GLN A 128 -12.10 11.62 1.43
N PHE A 129 -11.72 10.63 0.61
CA PHE A 129 -12.33 10.51 -0.72
C PHE A 129 -13.76 10.00 -0.63
N LEU A 130 -14.06 9.09 0.31
CA LEU A 130 -15.43 8.65 0.61
C LEU A 130 -16.31 9.82 1.06
N GLU A 131 -15.78 10.72 1.90
CA GLU A 131 -16.49 11.93 2.32
C GLU A 131 -16.88 12.79 1.11
N VAL A 132 -15.94 13.08 0.21
CA VAL A 132 -16.21 13.87 -1.01
C VAL A 132 -17.19 13.15 -1.93
N LEU A 133 -17.10 11.83 -2.06
CA LEU A 133 -18.06 11.01 -2.82
C LEU A 133 -19.46 11.13 -2.23
N GLY A 134 -19.60 11.03 -0.90
CA GLY A 134 -20.87 11.18 -0.18
C GLY A 134 -21.50 12.56 -0.38
N ILE A 135 -20.71 13.64 -0.28
CA ILE A 135 -21.17 15.02 -0.57
C ILE A 135 -21.67 15.14 -2.01
N ASN A 136 -21.10 14.37 -2.94
CA ASN A 136 -21.51 14.31 -4.35
C ASN A 136 -22.53 13.19 -4.63
N ASN A 137 -23.27 12.74 -3.60
CA ASN A 137 -24.37 11.77 -3.67
C ASN A 137 -24.01 10.36 -4.15
N PHE A 138 -22.73 9.99 -4.17
CA PHE A 138 -22.34 8.61 -4.45
C PHE A 138 -22.60 7.71 -3.24
N LYS A 139 -22.96 6.46 -3.51
CA LYS A 139 -22.91 5.39 -2.49
C LYS A 139 -21.49 4.85 -2.46
N SER A 140 -20.77 5.01 -1.37
CA SER A 140 -19.36 4.61 -1.32
C SER A 140 -19.04 3.70 -0.13
N GLU A 141 -18.17 2.73 -0.35
CA GLU A 141 -17.59 1.85 0.65
C GLU A 141 -16.05 1.91 0.55
N GLY A 142 -15.36 1.75 1.67
CA GLY A 142 -13.90 1.79 1.74
C GLY A 142 -13.32 0.52 2.36
N VAL A 143 -12.14 0.11 1.87
CA VAL A 143 -11.35 -0.96 2.47
C VAL A 143 -9.99 -0.40 2.82
N GLU A 144 -9.55 -0.58 4.07
CA GLU A 144 -8.26 -0.11 4.56
C GLU A 144 -7.70 -1.12 5.55
N ILE A 145 -6.41 -1.44 5.45
CA ILE A 145 -5.76 -2.45 6.31
C ILE A 145 -5.34 -1.85 7.66
N ASN A 146 -4.96 -0.58 7.68
CA ASN A 146 -4.53 0.10 8.90
C ASN A 146 -5.73 0.43 9.82
N PRO A 147 -5.80 -0.12 11.05
CA PRO A 147 -6.90 0.13 11.97
C PRO A 147 -7.03 1.60 12.40
N GLY A 148 -5.91 2.30 12.61
CA GLY A 148 -5.92 3.70 12.99
C GLY A 148 -6.38 4.63 11.85
N ALA A 149 -6.12 4.26 10.60
CA ALA A 149 -6.68 4.96 9.44
C ALA A 149 -8.19 4.73 9.33
N ARG A 150 -8.66 3.49 9.55
CA ARG A 150 -10.10 3.16 9.57
C ARG A 150 -10.88 3.91 10.65
N GLU A 151 -10.33 4.05 11.85
CA GLU A 151 -11.01 4.77 12.95
C GLU A 151 -11.22 6.26 12.64
N LYS A 152 -10.35 6.84 11.80
CA LYS A 152 -10.40 8.24 11.38
C LYS A 152 -11.22 8.47 10.09
N ALA A 153 -11.69 7.41 9.43
CA ALA A 153 -12.44 7.46 8.18
C ALA A 153 -13.93 7.71 8.41
#